data_AF-A0A3M1D407-F1
#
_entry.id   AF-A0A3M1D407-F1
#
_cell.length_a   1.000
_cell.length_b   1.000
_cell.length_c   1.000
_cell.angle_alpha   90.00
_cell.angle_beta   90.00
_cell.angle_gamma   90.00
#
_symmetry.space_group_name_H-M   'P 1'
#
loop_
_entity.id
_entity.type
_entity.pdbx_description
1 polymer ?
#
loop_
_entity_poly.entity_id
_entity_poly.type
_entity_poly.pdbx_seq_one_letter_code
_entity_poly.pdbx_strand_id
1 'polypeptide(L)'
;MICWRCHEKVGGPVCAGCDAIQPPPADPDHFAVLGLPRRWHLDAGEIDRAWRARSRLVHPDRFAGRSAVERRMSLQWTAAINGARRALRDPIRRGWYIVTGEARPREDGRIALDPDFLEQIFELQVEAQADPDAVTERARAMYDQVMADLDARFTEWEAGGPLDGPAIEELLARSRYLDNLVNHAGTQP
;
A
#
# COMPACT_ATOMS: atom_id res chain seq x y z
N MET A 1 15.31 -19.95 -2.89
CA MET A 1 14.91 -20.85 -1.78
C MET A 1 14.90 -22.29 -2.29
N ILE A 2 15.03 -23.26 -1.38
CA ILE A 2 15.02 -24.69 -1.70
C ILE A 2 13.64 -25.26 -1.34
N CYS A 3 13.10 -26.14 -2.17
CA CYS A 3 11.81 -26.77 -1.92
C CYS A 3 11.89 -27.70 -0.71
N TRP A 4 10.98 -27.54 0.26
CA TRP A 4 10.97 -28.39 1.47
C TRP A 4 10.65 -29.87 1.21
N ARG A 5 10.15 -30.21 0.01
CA ARG A 5 9.73 -31.58 -0.35
C ARG A 5 10.70 -32.29 -1.28
N CYS A 6 11.11 -31.66 -2.37
CA CYS A 6 11.99 -32.28 -3.38
C CYS A 6 13.42 -31.72 -3.40
N HIS A 7 13.70 -30.69 -2.60
CA HIS A 7 15.01 -30.03 -2.49
C HIS A 7 15.51 -29.35 -3.77
N GLU A 8 14.67 -29.18 -4.79
CA GLU A 8 14.99 -28.37 -5.96
C GLU A 8 14.87 -26.86 -5.68
N LYS A 9 15.51 -26.05 -6.53
CA LYS A 9 15.41 -24.58 -6.46
C LYS A 9 13.99 -24.15 -6.82
N VAL A 10 13.39 -23.35 -5.94
CA VAL A 10 12.05 -22.77 -6.17
C VAL A 10 12.09 -21.25 -6.06
N GLY A 11 11.36 -20.59 -6.96
CA GLY A 11 11.26 -19.13 -7.07
C GLY A 11 9.84 -18.59 -6.91
N GLY A 12 8.90 -19.43 -6.50
CA GLY A 12 7.50 -19.08 -6.37
C GLY A 12 6.81 -19.80 -5.22
N PRO A 13 5.52 -19.53 -5.01
CA PRO A 13 4.75 -20.11 -3.91
C PRO A 13 4.48 -21.60 -4.10
N VAL A 14 4.64 -22.13 -5.31
CA VAL A 14 4.45 -23.56 -5.62
C VAL A 14 5.68 -24.06 -6.36
N CYS A 15 6.19 -25.23 -5.98
CA CYS A 15 7.34 -25.86 -6.62
C CYS A 15 6.95 -26.46 -7.97
N ALA A 16 7.68 -26.13 -9.04
CA ALA A 16 7.43 -26.65 -10.38
C ALA A 16 7.76 -28.15 -10.53
N GLY A 17 8.67 -28.70 -9.70
CA GLY A 17 9.08 -30.11 -9.79
C GLY A 17 8.15 -31.08 -9.06
N CYS A 18 7.47 -30.65 -7.98
CA CYS A 18 6.69 -31.56 -7.14
C CYS A 18 5.31 -31.02 -6.68
N ASP A 19 4.89 -29.86 -7.20
CA ASP A 19 3.64 -29.17 -6.88
C ASP A 19 3.41 -28.82 -5.40
N ALA A 20 4.41 -29.01 -4.55
CA ALA A 20 4.31 -28.63 -3.14
C ALA A 20 4.22 -27.10 -3.03
N ILE A 21 3.21 -26.62 -2.32
CA ILE A 21 3.16 -25.22 -1.87
C ILE A 21 4.32 -24.98 -0.89
N GLN A 22 5.01 -23.86 -1.06
CA GLN A 22 6.14 -23.46 -0.23
C GLN A 22 5.66 -22.59 0.92
N PRO A 23 6.38 -22.52 2.06
CA PRO A 23 6.06 -21.56 3.09
C PRO A 23 6.20 -20.12 2.55
N PRO A 24 5.29 -19.20 2.90
CA PRO A 24 5.52 -17.78 2.63
C PRO A 24 6.71 -17.25 3.43
N PRO A 25 7.36 -16.16 2.98
CA PRO A 25 8.41 -15.50 3.75
C PRO A 25 7.91 -15.09 5.14
N ALA A 26 8.79 -15.13 6.14
CA ALA A 26 8.44 -14.73 7.51
C ALA A 26 8.11 -13.23 7.62
N ASP A 27 8.82 -12.41 6.85
CA ASP A 27 8.54 -10.98 6.66
C ASP A 27 8.33 -10.71 5.16
N PRO A 28 7.08 -10.86 4.67
CA PRO A 28 6.82 -10.81 3.24
C PRO A 28 6.77 -9.37 2.72
N ASP A 29 7.81 -8.97 1.98
CA ASP A 29 7.73 -7.74 1.19
C ASP A 29 6.54 -7.80 0.21
N HIS A 30 5.68 -6.77 0.24
CA HIS A 30 4.41 -6.77 -0.48
C HIS A 30 4.61 -6.79 -2.00
N PHE A 31 5.66 -6.15 -2.52
CA PHE A 31 5.98 -6.19 -3.94
C PHE A 31 6.43 -7.59 -4.32
N ALA A 32 7.32 -8.20 -3.53
CA ALA A 32 7.81 -9.56 -3.75
C ALA A 32 6.69 -10.62 -3.68
N VAL A 33 5.75 -10.49 -2.75
CA VAL A 33 4.58 -11.39 -2.63
C VAL A 33 3.74 -11.38 -3.90
N LEU A 34 3.48 -10.20 -4.47
CA LEU A 34 2.73 -10.10 -5.72
C LEU A 34 3.61 -10.42 -6.94
N GLY A 35 4.94 -10.36 -6.81
CA GLY A 35 5.88 -10.45 -7.92
C GLY A 35 5.93 -9.18 -8.75
N LEU A 36 5.73 -8.02 -8.11
CA LEU A 36 5.79 -6.70 -8.71
C LEU A 36 7.16 -6.06 -8.42
N PRO A 37 7.64 -5.15 -9.28
CA PRO A 37 8.80 -4.32 -8.95
C PRO A 37 8.44 -3.32 -7.84
N ARG A 38 9.41 -3.00 -6.98
CA ARG A 38 9.28 -1.97 -5.94
C ARG A 38 9.31 -0.58 -6.59
N ARG A 39 8.15 -0.08 -6.99
CA ARG A 39 7.97 1.21 -7.66
C ARG A 39 6.65 1.88 -7.25
N TRP A 40 6.61 3.21 -7.32
CA TRP A 40 5.43 4.04 -7.09
C TRP A 40 4.45 3.95 -8.27
N HIS A 41 4.94 4.03 -9.50
CA HIS A 41 4.10 4.03 -10.70
C HIS A 41 3.58 2.62 -11.04
N LEU A 42 2.60 2.17 -10.25
CA LEU A 42 1.81 0.97 -10.48
C LEU A 42 0.35 1.34 -10.60
N ASP A 43 -0.29 1.01 -11.72
CA ASP A 43 -1.73 1.19 -11.85
C ASP A 43 -2.49 0.10 -11.06
N ALA A 44 -3.70 0.42 -10.61
CA ALA A 44 -4.52 -0.51 -9.83
C ALA A 44 -4.86 -1.80 -10.59
N GLY A 45 -4.95 -1.73 -11.93
CA GLY A 45 -5.17 -2.87 -12.80
C GLY A 45 -3.96 -3.82 -12.84
N GLU A 46 -2.73 -3.31 -12.87
CA GLU A 46 -1.49 -4.11 -12.79
C GLU A 46 -1.45 -4.90 -11.48
N ILE A 47 -1.73 -4.23 -10.36
CA ILE A 47 -1.77 -4.83 -9.04
C ILE A 47 -2.88 -5.89 -8.97
N ASP A 48 -4.07 -5.58 -9.49
CA ASP A 48 -5.20 -6.51 -9.49
C ASP A 48 -4.95 -7.72 -10.40
N ARG A 49 -4.21 -7.57 -11.50
CA ARG A 49 -3.79 -8.69 -12.36
C ARG A 49 -2.77 -9.58 -11.62
N ALA A 50 -1.75 -9.00 -10.99
CA ALA A 50 -0.75 -9.72 -10.22
C ALA A 50 -1.37 -10.49 -9.05
N TRP A 51 -2.28 -9.83 -8.31
CA TRP A 51 -3.06 -10.46 -7.24
C TRP A 51 -3.85 -11.66 -7.75
N ARG A 52 -4.67 -11.52 -8.80
CA ARG A 52 -5.44 -12.65 -9.35
C ARG A 52 -4.55 -13.80 -9.81
N ALA A 53 -3.43 -13.50 -10.46
CA ALA A 53 -2.47 -14.51 -10.89
C ALA A 53 -1.90 -15.30 -9.70
N ARG A 54 -1.48 -14.60 -8.63
CA ARG A 54 -0.94 -15.22 -7.42
C ARG A 54 -1.99 -15.98 -6.64
N SER A 55 -3.19 -15.42 -6.44
CA SER A 55 -4.29 -16.07 -5.73
C SER A 55 -4.67 -17.41 -6.35
N ARG A 56 -4.68 -17.51 -7.69
CA ARG A 56 -4.96 -18.78 -8.39
C ARG A 56 -3.94 -19.87 -8.10
N LEU A 57 -2.68 -19.55 -7.77
CA LEU A 57 -1.66 -20.55 -7.48
C LEU A 57 -1.84 -21.16 -6.09
N VAL A 58 -2.27 -20.35 -5.13
CA VAL A 58 -2.26 -20.68 -3.69
C VAL A 58 -3.65 -20.84 -3.08
N HIS A 59 -4.73 -20.69 -3.86
CA HIS A 59 -6.11 -20.71 -3.38
C HIS A 59 -6.41 -21.96 -2.52
N PRO A 60 -7.09 -21.82 -1.36
CA PRO A 60 -7.40 -22.94 -0.46
C PRO A 60 -8.05 -24.15 -1.14
N ASP A 61 -8.95 -23.92 -2.09
CA ASP A 61 -9.62 -24.99 -2.83
C ASP A 61 -8.65 -25.93 -3.56
N ARG A 62 -7.51 -25.43 -4.05
CA ARG A 62 -6.48 -26.26 -4.70
C ARG A 62 -5.79 -27.21 -3.74
N PHE A 63 -5.83 -26.89 -2.45
CA PHE A 63 -5.14 -27.62 -1.38
C PHE A 63 -6.13 -28.33 -0.44
N ALA A 64 -7.45 -28.27 -0.68
CA ALA A 64 -8.46 -28.84 0.21
C ALA A 64 -8.24 -30.34 0.52
N GLY A 65 -7.80 -31.11 -0.48
CA GLY A 65 -7.46 -32.54 -0.35
C GLY A 65 -5.98 -32.83 -0.03
N ARG A 66 -5.16 -31.80 0.26
CA ARG A 66 -3.72 -31.94 0.53
C ARG A 66 -3.44 -32.07 2.04
N SER A 67 -2.17 -32.24 2.40
CA SER A 67 -1.77 -32.37 3.80
C SER A 67 -2.17 -31.15 4.65
N ALA A 68 -2.28 -31.33 5.97
CA ALA A 68 -2.59 -30.21 6.88
C ALA A 68 -1.56 -29.08 6.79
N VAL A 69 -0.28 -29.42 6.57
CA VAL A 69 0.81 -28.45 6.39
C VAL A 69 0.58 -27.60 5.14
N GLU A 70 0.28 -28.24 4.00
CA GLU A 70 0.02 -27.53 2.73
C GLU A 70 -1.23 -26.65 2.80
N ARG A 71 -2.31 -27.13 3.44
CA ARG A 71 -3.52 -26.33 3.69
C ARG A 71 -3.23 -25.09 4.51
N ARG A 72 -2.43 -25.21 5.58
CA ARG A 72 -2.00 -24.07 6.39
C ARG A 72 -1.16 -23.08 5.57
N MET A 73 -0.21 -23.56 4.78
CA MET A 73 0.62 -22.69 3.92
C MET A 73 -0.24 -21.94 2.89
N SER A 74 -1.25 -22.59 2.32
CA SER A 74 -2.21 -21.97 1.41
C SER A 74 -2.99 -20.82 2.06
N LEU A 75 -3.47 -21.01 3.29
CA LEU A 75 -4.13 -19.95 4.06
C LEU A 75 -3.18 -18.79 4.35
N GLN A 76 -1.93 -19.07 4.75
CA GLN A 76 -0.92 -18.05 5.04
C GLN A 76 -0.58 -17.23 3.78
N TRP A 77 -0.38 -17.89 2.64
CA TRP A 77 -0.16 -17.20 1.36
C TRP A 77 -1.34 -16.34 0.95
N THR A 78 -2.56 -16.85 1.12
CA THR A 78 -3.78 -16.09 0.81
C THR A 78 -3.86 -14.82 1.65
N ALA A 79 -3.56 -14.90 2.94
CA ALA A 79 -3.49 -13.73 3.82
C ALA A 79 -2.40 -12.73 3.37
N ALA A 80 -1.19 -13.22 3.06
CA ALA A 80 -0.08 -12.39 2.60
C ALA A 80 -0.40 -11.65 1.29
N ILE A 81 -0.96 -12.35 0.29
CA ILE A 81 -1.34 -11.77 -1.00
C ILE A 81 -2.45 -10.73 -0.87
N ASN A 82 -3.43 -10.97 0.00
CA ASN A 82 -4.50 -10.00 0.27
C ASN A 82 -3.98 -8.77 1.02
N GLY A 83 -3.07 -8.95 1.97
CA GLY A 83 -2.37 -7.86 2.64
C GLY A 83 -1.57 -7.01 1.66
N ALA A 84 -0.76 -7.65 0.81
CA ALA A 84 0.03 -6.98 -0.21
C ALA A 84 -0.84 -6.18 -1.21
N ARG A 85 -1.95 -6.76 -1.69
CA ARG A 85 -2.90 -6.03 -2.55
C ARG A 85 -3.44 -4.79 -1.84
N ARG A 86 -3.86 -4.91 -0.58
CA ARG A 86 -4.43 -3.78 0.17
C ARG A 86 -3.41 -2.66 0.39
N ALA A 87 -2.16 -3.02 0.67
CA ALA A 87 -1.08 -2.07 0.87
C ALA A 87 -0.68 -1.35 -0.43
N LEU A 88 -0.58 -2.08 -1.55
CA LEU A 88 -0.04 -1.52 -2.79
C LEU A 88 -1.08 -0.84 -3.68
N ARG A 89 -2.36 -1.22 -3.59
CA ARG A 89 -3.42 -0.71 -4.46
C ARG A 89 -3.87 0.71 -4.14
N ASP A 90 -3.75 1.11 -2.88
CA ASP A 90 -4.00 2.47 -2.40
C ASP A 90 -2.69 3.26 -2.52
N PRO A 91 -2.62 4.33 -3.34
CA PRO A 91 -1.41 5.13 -3.51
C PRO A 91 -0.84 5.65 -2.19
N ILE A 92 -1.68 6.08 -1.24
CA ILE A 92 -1.21 6.63 0.04
C ILE A 92 -0.54 5.53 0.86
N ARG A 93 -1.18 4.36 0.98
CA ARG A 93 -0.60 3.20 1.68
C ARG A 93 0.68 2.70 1.01
N ARG A 94 0.71 2.71 -0.32
CA ARG A 94 1.88 2.34 -1.10
C ARG A 94 3.03 3.31 -0.85
N GLY A 95 2.76 4.61 -0.77
CA GLY A 95 3.76 5.64 -0.47
C GLY A 95 4.38 5.40 0.90
N TRP A 96 3.53 5.22 1.91
CA TRP A 96 3.96 4.80 3.25
C TRP A 96 4.86 3.57 3.19
N TYR A 97 4.41 2.53 2.49
CA TYR A 97 5.15 1.27 2.39
C TYR A 97 6.50 1.41 1.68
N ILE A 98 6.60 2.30 0.68
CA ILE A 98 7.86 2.56 -0.03
C ILE A 98 8.86 3.23 0.90
N VAL A 99 8.42 4.20 1.71
CA VAL A 99 9.31 5.01 2.56
C VAL A 99 9.65 4.33 3.89
N THR A 100 8.67 3.71 4.55
CA THR A 100 8.83 3.21 5.92
C THR A 100 8.91 1.69 6.01
N GLY A 101 8.48 0.97 4.97
CA GLY A 101 8.26 -0.48 5.04
C GLY A 101 6.93 -0.86 5.72
N GLU A 102 6.14 0.11 6.18
CA GLU A 102 4.79 -0.09 6.72
C GLU A 102 3.76 0.61 5.83
N ALA A 103 2.63 -0.04 5.56
CA ALA A 103 1.56 0.53 4.73
C ALA A 103 0.69 1.58 5.46
N ARG A 104 1.25 2.23 6.47
CA ARG A 104 0.61 3.17 7.40
C ARG A 104 1.68 4.10 8.02
N PRO A 105 1.26 5.26 8.59
CA PRO A 105 2.14 6.09 9.40
C PRO A 105 2.71 5.32 10.59
N ARG A 106 3.92 5.68 11.02
CA ARG A 106 4.52 5.11 12.23
C ARG A 106 3.69 5.45 13.47
N GLU A 107 3.61 4.51 14.40
CA GLU A 107 2.82 4.67 15.64
C GLU A 107 3.50 5.63 16.65
N ASP A 108 4.81 5.83 16.54
CA ASP A 108 5.66 6.56 17.50
C ASP A 108 5.90 8.03 17.15
N GLY A 109 5.60 8.47 15.92
CA GLY A 109 5.89 9.82 15.43
C GLY A 109 4.64 10.56 15.00
N ARG A 110 4.33 11.69 15.66
CA ARG A 110 3.59 12.76 14.97
C ARG A 110 4.52 13.29 13.89
N ILE A 111 4.19 13.04 12.63
CA ILE A 111 4.85 13.69 11.50
C ILE A 111 4.65 15.18 11.72
N ALA A 112 5.75 15.92 11.84
CA ALA A 112 5.71 17.36 12.02
C ALA A 112 5.13 17.96 10.73
N LEU A 113 3.91 18.46 10.83
CA LEU A 113 3.27 19.18 9.75
C LEU A 113 3.65 20.66 9.85
N ASP A 114 3.83 21.26 8.69
CA ASP A 114 4.00 22.70 8.52
C ASP A 114 2.87 23.48 9.24
N PRO A 115 3.20 24.44 10.13
CA PRO A 115 2.20 25.27 10.82
C PRO A 115 1.24 25.99 9.87
N ASP A 116 1.73 26.47 8.72
CA ASP A 116 0.91 27.19 7.74
C ASP A 116 -0.17 26.27 7.14
N PHE A 117 0.18 24.99 6.91
CA PHE A 117 -0.80 23.99 6.47
C PHE A 117 -1.87 23.72 7.54
N LEU A 118 -1.47 23.63 8.81
CA LEU A 118 -2.42 23.39 9.91
C LEU A 118 -3.40 24.56 10.10
N GLU A 119 -2.91 25.80 9.97
CA GLU A 119 -3.75 27.00 9.98
C GLU A 119 -4.75 26.98 8.84
N GLN A 120 -4.29 26.67 7.61
CA GLN A 120 -5.17 26.54 6.45
C GLN A 120 -6.25 25.46 6.63
N ILE A 121 -5.90 24.32 7.23
CA ILE A 121 -6.89 23.27 7.54
C ILE A 121 -7.92 23.76 8.57
N PHE A 122 -7.50 24.50 9.58
CA PHE A 122 -8.40 25.08 10.57
C PHE A 122 -9.38 26.07 9.93
N GLU A 123 -8.89 26.97 9.06
CA GLU A 123 -9.74 27.90 8.32
C GLU A 123 -10.79 27.18 7.48
N LEU A 124 -10.37 26.16 6.71
CA LEU A 124 -11.27 25.33 5.91
C LEU A 124 -12.33 24.62 6.77
N GLN A 125 -11.99 24.16 7.97
CA GLN A 125 -12.96 23.55 8.88
C GLN A 125 -14.01 24.54 9.39
N VAL A 126 -13.62 25.81 9.61
CA VAL A 126 -14.56 26.87 9.98
C VAL A 126 -15.45 27.22 8.78
N GLU A 127 -14.87 27.41 7.60
CA GLU A 127 -15.60 27.68 6.35
C GLU A 127 -16.62 26.58 6.04
N ALA A 128 -16.29 25.30 6.30
CA ALA A 128 -17.16 24.16 6.02
C ALA A 128 -18.48 24.17 6.81
N GLN A 129 -18.57 24.95 7.90
CA GLN A 129 -19.83 25.13 8.63
C GLN A 129 -20.81 26.02 7.88
N ALA A 130 -20.30 26.91 7.02
CA ALA A 130 -21.10 27.82 6.20
C ALA A 130 -21.30 27.28 4.78
N ASP A 131 -20.25 26.74 4.17
CA ASP A 131 -20.26 26.24 2.79
C ASP A 131 -19.41 24.95 2.65
N PRO A 132 -19.98 23.78 2.97
CA PRO A 132 -19.25 22.51 2.90
C PRO A 132 -18.88 22.10 1.47
N ASP A 133 -19.66 22.51 0.47
CA ASP A 133 -19.41 22.15 -0.93
C ASP A 133 -18.20 22.91 -1.48
N ALA A 134 -18.10 24.21 -1.21
CA ALA A 134 -16.94 25.01 -1.60
C ALA A 134 -15.64 24.51 -0.93
N VAL A 135 -15.71 24.14 0.35
CA VAL A 135 -14.55 23.55 1.05
C VAL A 135 -14.18 22.19 0.47
N THR A 136 -15.15 21.36 0.11
CA THR A 136 -14.89 20.05 -0.51
C THR A 136 -14.15 20.20 -1.84
N GLU A 137 -14.54 21.17 -2.67
CA GLU A 137 -13.86 21.46 -3.94
C GLU A 137 -12.41 21.95 -3.71
N ARG A 138 -12.22 22.89 -2.77
CA ARG A 138 -10.90 23.44 -2.45
C ARG A 138 -9.98 22.38 -1.82
N ALA A 139 -10.50 21.55 -0.93
CA ALA A 139 -9.77 20.44 -0.33
C ALA A 139 -9.37 19.38 -1.37
N ARG A 140 -10.24 19.11 -2.36
CA ARG A 140 -9.92 18.23 -3.49
C ARG A 140 -8.78 18.79 -4.33
N ALA A 141 -8.82 20.08 -4.68
CA ALA A 141 -7.73 20.72 -5.43
C ALA A 141 -6.39 20.66 -4.68
N MET A 142 -6.41 20.88 -3.36
CA MET A 142 -5.22 20.72 -2.52
C MET A 142 -4.73 19.27 -2.47
N TYR A 143 -5.65 18.30 -2.41
CA TYR A 143 -5.30 16.88 -2.43
C TYR A 143 -4.64 16.49 -3.74
N ASP A 144 -5.17 16.97 -4.88
CA ASP A 144 -4.61 16.72 -6.20
C ASP A 144 -3.20 17.30 -6.32
N GLN A 145 -2.94 18.48 -5.74
CA GLN A 145 -1.60 19.05 -5.68
C GLN A 145 -0.64 18.19 -4.85
N VAL A 146 -1.06 17.72 -3.66
CA VAL A 146 -0.25 16.80 -2.84
C VAL A 146 0.08 15.52 -3.61
N MET A 147 -0.88 14.98 -4.35
CA MET A 147 -0.64 13.80 -5.18
C MET A 147 0.34 14.07 -6.32
N ALA A 148 0.28 15.23 -6.96
CA ALA A 148 1.25 15.63 -7.98
C ALA A 148 2.67 15.81 -7.40
N ASP A 149 2.79 16.38 -6.20
CA ASP A 149 4.08 16.55 -5.53
C ASP A 149 4.71 15.20 -5.12
N LEU A 150 3.88 14.26 -4.65
CA LEU A 150 4.30 12.89 -4.40
C LEU A 150 4.78 12.22 -5.69
N ASP A 151 4.05 12.37 -6.78
CA ASP A 151 4.39 11.78 -8.08
C ASP A 151 5.73 12.29 -8.61
N ALA A 152 5.98 13.60 -8.50
CA ALA A 152 7.25 14.20 -8.88
C ALA A 152 8.43 13.63 -8.07
N ARG A 153 8.28 13.53 -6.73
CA ARG A 153 9.31 12.98 -5.84
C ARG A 153 9.59 11.51 -6.11
N PHE A 154 8.55 10.71 -6.33
CA PHE A 154 8.73 9.30 -6.66
C PHE A 154 9.29 9.10 -8.06
N THR A 155 8.98 9.97 -9.02
CA THR A 155 9.60 9.96 -10.35
C THR A 155 11.12 10.16 -10.26
N GLU A 156 11.57 11.13 -9.45
CA GLU A 156 12.99 11.37 -9.22
C GLU A 156 13.67 10.15 -8.57
N TRP A 157 13.04 9.59 -7.54
CA TRP A 157 13.55 8.38 -6.88
C TRP A 157 13.66 7.18 -7.83
N GLU A 158 12.64 6.94 -8.65
CA GLU A 158 12.65 5.84 -9.64
C GLU A 158 13.68 6.04 -10.74
N ALA A 159 14.05 7.30 -11.04
CA ALA A 159 15.15 7.63 -11.94
C ALA A 159 16.55 7.43 -11.30
N GLY A 160 16.62 6.97 -10.05
CA GLY A 160 17.85 6.72 -9.31
C GLY A 160 18.26 7.86 -8.37
N GLY A 161 17.39 8.86 -8.18
CA GLY A 161 17.57 9.93 -7.21
C GLY A 161 17.40 9.47 -5.75
N PRO A 162 17.75 10.34 -4.78
CA PRO A 162 17.57 10.04 -3.36
C PRO A 162 16.08 9.99 -3.00
N LEU A 163 15.74 9.11 -2.05
CA LEU A 163 14.40 9.09 -1.46
C LEU A 163 14.36 10.02 -0.23
N ASP A 164 13.76 11.19 -0.40
CA ASP A 164 13.53 12.13 0.70
C ASP A 164 12.33 11.68 1.56
N GLY A 165 12.61 10.71 2.44
CA GLY A 165 11.61 10.09 3.30
C GLY A 165 10.78 11.10 4.11
N PRO A 166 11.40 11.99 4.92
CA PRO A 166 10.66 12.94 5.75
C PRO A 166 9.68 13.82 4.97
N ALA A 167 10.07 14.34 3.80
CA ALA A 167 9.18 15.18 3.02
C ALA A 167 8.04 14.39 2.35
N ILE A 168 8.29 13.14 1.94
CA ILE A 168 7.23 12.25 1.45
C ILE A 168 6.26 11.90 2.58
N GLU A 169 6.77 11.59 3.78
CA GLU A 169 5.96 11.31 4.96
C GLU A 169 5.07 12.51 5.33
N GLU A 170 5.59 13.74 5.22
CA GLU A 170 4.81 14.97 5.41
C GLU A 170 3.67 15.09 4.39
N LEU A 171 3.94 14.92 3.09
CA LEU A 171 2.91 14.97 2.04
C LEU A 171 1.83 13.89 2.25
N LEU A 172 2.23 12.67 2.61
CA LEU A 172 1.32 11.57 2.94
C LEU A 172 0.50 11.84 4.21
N ALA A 173 1.04 12.62 5.15
CA ALA A 173 0.27 13.07 6.31
C ALA A 173 -0.75 14.14 5.89
N ARG A 174 -0.36 15.13 5.09
CA ARG A 174 -1.26 16.19 4.57
C ARG A 174 -2.46 15.59 3.82
N SER A 175 -2.23 14.57 2.98
CA SER A 175 -3.30 13.92 2.21
C SER A 175 -4.42 13.35 3.11
N ARG A 176 -4.11 12.89 4.33
CA ARG A 176 -5.10 12.38 5.29
C ARG A 176 -6.03 13.48 5.80
N TYR A 177 -5.50 14.68 6.08
CA TYR A 177 -6.32 15.81 6.54
C TYR A 177 -7.25 16.29 5.43
N LEU A 178 -6.75 16.34 4.20
CA LEU A 178 -7.52 16.74 3.03
C LEU A 178 -8.59 15.71 2.67
N ASP A 179 -8.28 14.42 2.72
CA ASP A 179 -9.26 13.35 2.50
C ASP A 179 -10.40 13.39 3.53
N ASN A 180 -10.09 13.68 4.80
CA ASN A 180 -11.12 13.89 5.81
C ASN A 180 -12.03 15.08 5.48
N LEU A 181 -11.48 16.20 5.00
CA LEU A 181 -12.29 17.34 4.57
C LEU A 181 -13.17 16.97 3.36
N VAL A 182 -12.62 16.27 2.36
CA VAL A 182 -13.36 15.87 1.16
C VAL A 182 -14.52 14.91 1.49
N ASN A 183 -14.33 13.99 2.42
CA ASN A 183 -15.31 12.94 2.72
C ASN A 183 -16.26 13.30 3.87
N HIS A 184 -15.89 14.26 4.73
CA HIS A 184 -16.61 14.56 5.98
C HIS A 184 -16.82 16.06 6.24
N ALA A 185 -16.66 16.94 5.25
CA ALA A 185 -16.98 18.38 5.39
C ALA A 185 -18.37 18.56 6.04
N GLY A 186 -18.43 19.35 7.13
CA GLY A 186 -19.67 19.65 7.85
C GLY A 186 -20.11 18.61 8.89
N THR A 187 -19.38 17.50 9.08
CA THR A 187 -19.68 16.53 10.14
C THR A 187 -18.83 16.86 11.36
N GLN A 188 -19.40 17.50 12.38
CA GLN A 188 -18.74 17.55 13.70
C GLN A 188 -18.75 16.15 14.34
N PRO A 189 -17.71 15.77 15.11
CA PRO A 189 -17.76 14.57 15.94
C PRO A 189 -18.82 14.65 17.04
#